data_AF-A0A960K9V9-F1
#
_entry.id   AF-A0A960K9V9-F1
#
_cell.length_a   1.000
_cell.length_b   1.000
_cell.length_c   1.000
_cell.angle_alpha   90.00
_cell.angle_beta   90.00
_cell.angle_gamma   90.00
#
_symmetry.space_group_name_H-M   'P 1'
#
loop_
_entity.id
_entity.type
_entity.pdbx_description
1 polymer ?
#
loop_
_entity_poly.entity_id
_entity_poly.type
_entity_poly.pdbx_seq_one_letter_code
_entity_poly.pdbx_strand_id
1 'polypeptide(L)'
;MGHQPAIYGLDIETDNSNDGLDPAVASVRAVALSGRTFDELFVGDEADLLRALDDRLAALPLGVIATWNGSAFDLPFLADRARVLGTDLGLKLCLDRSLTLHRAPLPGHA
;
A
#
# COMPACT_ATOMS: atom_id res chain seq x y z
N MET A 1 -32.23 2.76 2.15
CA MET A 1 -31.24 2.58 3.25
C MET A 1 -29.87 2.53 2.59
N GLY A 2 -28.98 3.48 2.87
CA GLY A 2 -27.68 3.55 2.20
C GLY A 2 -26.81 2.36 2.60
N HIS A 3 -26.26 1.63 1.62
CA HIS A 3 -25.26 0.62 1.89
C HIS A 3 -24.00 1.33 2.36
N GLN A 4 -23.55 1.08 3.59
CA GLN A 4 -22.22 1.52 4.00
C GLN A 4 -21.19 0.73 3.18
N PRO A 5 -20.19 1.41 2.58
CA PRO A 5 -19.15 0.71 1.84
C PRO A 5 -18.38 -0.23 2.78
N ALA A 6 -17.90 -1.35 2.25
CA ALA A 6 -16.96 -2.18 2.98
C ALA A 6 -15.68 -1.37 3.26
N ILE A 7 -15.09 -1.53 4.44
CA ILE A 7 -13.83 -0.90 4.82
C ILE A 7 -12.80 -2.01 5.02
N TYR A 8 -11.62 -1.80 4.44
CA TYR A 8 -10.47 -2.70 4.54
C TYR A 8 -9.30 -1.95 5.15
N GLY A 9 -8.67 -2.50 6.19
CA GLY A 9 -7.42 -1.98 6.74
C GLY A 9 -6.24 -2.46 5.92
N LEU A 10 -5.28 -1.59 5.64
CA LEU A 10 -4.02 -1.95 4.99
C LEU A 10 -2.85 -1.27 5.68
N ASP A 11 -1.77 -2.02 5.89
CA ASP A 11 -0.53 -1.58 6.50
C ASP A 11 0.66 -2.36 5.91
N ILE A 12 1.83 -1.74 5.82
CA ILE A 12 3.04 -2.37 5.26
C ILE A 12 4.20 -2.31 6.25
N GLU A 13 5.09 -3.29 6.16
CA GLU A 13 6.37 -3.30 6.87
C GLU A 13 7.52 -3.33 5.88
N THR A 14 8.53 -2.49 6.08
CA THR A 14 9.68 -2.34 5.19
C THR A 14 10.97 -2.81 5.86
N ASP A 15 11.96 -3.18 5.03
CA ASP A 15 13.30 -3.48 5.51
C ASP A 15 13.95 -2.23 6.12
N ASN A 16 14.22 -2.23 7.41
CA ASN A 16 14.80 -1.09 8.13
C ASN A 16 16.33 -1.16 8.26
N SER A 17 16.99 -2.12 7.62
CA SER A 17 18.45 -2.29 7.71
C SER A 17 19.23 -1.17 7.02
N ASN A 18 18.70 -0.64 5.91
CA ASN A 18 19.29 0.46 5.14
C ASN A 18 18.20 1.46 4.72
N ASP A 19 17.87 2.40 5.61
CA ASP A 19 16.83 3.43 5.41
C ASP A 19 15.47 2.85 4.96
N GLY A 20 14.71 2.33 5.93
CA GLY A 20 13.40 1.72 5.67
C GLY A 20 12.33 2.66 5.12
N LEU A 21 12.65 3.95 4.94
CA LEU A 21 11.74 4.92 4.36
C LEU A 21 11.99 5.17 2.86
N ASP A 22 13.14 4.73 2.31
CA ASP A 22 13.48 4.97 0.91
C ASP A 22 13.16 3.74 0.04
N PRO A 23 12.12 3.79 -0.83
CA PRO A 23 11.77 2.68 -1.70
C PRO A 23 12.83 2.38 -2.78
N ALA A 24 13.86 3.20 -2.96
CA ALA A 24 14.98 2.85 -3.84
C ALA A 24 15.89 1.77 -3.24
N VAL A 25 15.93 1.63 -1.90
CA VAL A 25 16.87 0.76 -1.18
C VAL A 25 16.22 -0.21 -0.21
N ALA A 26 15.04 0.11 0.33
CA ALA A 26 14.28 -0.76 1.22
C ALA A 26 13.22 -1.56 0.45
N SER A 27 13.07 -2.84 0.80
CA SER A 27 12.02 -3.71 0.26
C SER A 27 10.80 -3.76 1.19
N VAL A 28 9.63 -4.04 0.62
CA VAL A 28 8.46 -4.47 1.40
C VAL A 28 8.73 -5.89 1.92
N ARG A 29 8.54 -6.07 3.23
CA ARG A 29 8.75 -7.34 3.93
C ARG A 29 7.44 -8.03 4.30
N ALA A 30 6.40 -7.24 4.58
CA ALA A 30 5.07 -7.75 4.83
C ALA A 30 4.00 -6.73 4.42
N VAL A 31 2.83 -7.24 4.08
CA VAL A 31 1.60 -6.43 3.95
C VAL A 31 0.49 -7.11 4.75
N ALA A 32 -0.17 -6.36 5.62
CA ALA A 32 -1.37 -6.81 6.32
C ALA A 32 -2.62 -6.23 5.64
N LEU A 33 -3.62 -7.09 5.41
CA LEU A 33 -4.92 -6.69 4.88
C LEU A 33 -6.03 -7.25 5.79
N SER A 34 -6.82 -6.35 6.35
CA SER A 34 -7.92 -6.71 7.25
C SER A 34 -9.25 -6.30 6.66
N GLY A 35 -10.26 -7.16 6.81
CA GLY A 35 -11.66 -6.85 6.54
C GLY A 35 -12.53 -7.21 7.73
N ARG A 36 -13.85 -7.00 7.62
CA ARG A 36 -14.79 -7.27 8.72
C ARG A 36 -14.74 -8.70 9.25
N THR A 37 -14.35 -9.66 8.41
CA THR A 37 -14.41 -11.10 8.72
C THR A 37 -13.10 -11.84 8.41
N PHE A 38 -12.02 -11.12 8.11
CA PHE A 38 -10.74 -11.74 7.76
C PHE A 38 -9.58 -10.83 8.13
N ASP A 39 -8.44 -11.45 8.40
CA ASP A 39 -7.13 -10.84 8.51
C ASP A 39 -6.16 -11.70 7.71
N GLU A 40 -5.42 -11.08 6.80
CA GLU A 40 -4.49 -11.76 5.90
C GLU A 40 -3.13 -11.07 5.97
N LEU A 41 -2.07 -11.88 6.00
CA LEU A 41 -0.68 -11.43 6.03
C LEU A 41 0.04 -11.99 4.80
N PHE A 42 0.55 -11.09 3.97
CA PHE A 42 1.39 -11.42 2.82
C PHE A 42 2.86 -11.27 3.22
N VAL A 43 3.66 -12.29 2.95
CA VAL A 43 5.11 -12.34 3.21
C VAL A 43 5.78 -13.20 2.14
N GLY A 44 7.10 -13.03 1.94
CA GLY A 44 7.89 -13.85 1.02
C GLY A 44 8.74 -13.00 0.08
N ASP A 45 8.91 -13.48 -1.15
CA ASP A 45 9.50 -12.68 -2.23
C ASP A 45 8.65 -11.44 -2.48
N GLU A 46 9.28 -10.28 -2.62
CA GLU A 46 8.59 -8.99 -2.70
C GLU A 46 7.69 -8.90 -3.94
N ALA A 47 8.14 -9.37 -5.10
CA ALA A 47 7.35 -9.27 -6.33
C ALA A 47 6.11 -10.17 -6.25
N ASP A 48 6.26 -11.37 -5.69
CA ASP A 48 5.14 -12.29 -5.51
C ASP A 48 4.15 -11.80 -4.44
N LEU A 49 4.64 -11.19 -3.35
CA LEU A 49 3.81 -10.54 -2.34
C LEU A 49 2.97 -9.41 -2.94
N LEU A 50 3.56 -8.55 -3.78
CA LEU A 50 2.85 -7.43 -4.40
C LEU A 50 1.76 -7.93 -5.36
N ARG A 51 2.05 -8.97 -6.16
CA ARG A 51 1.05 -9.59 -7.05
C ARG A 51 -0.09 -10.23 -6.27
N ALA A 52 0.23 -10.98 -5.22
CA ALA A 52 -0.78 -11.62 -4.38
C ALA A 52 -1.70 -10.61 -3.70
N LEU A 53 -1.16 -9.48 -3.24
CA LEU A 53 -1.94 -8.37 -2.72
C LEU A 53 -2.87 -7.77 -3.78
N ASP A 54 -2.36 -7.48 -4.98
CA ASP A 54 -3.15 -6.90 -6.08
C ASP A 54 -4.30 -7.81 -6.49
N ASP A 55 -4.02 -9.10 -6.69
CA ASP A 55 -5.02 -10.13 -7.00
C ASP A 55 -6.08 -10.20 -5.89
N ARG A 56 -5.65 -10.13 -4.63
CA ARG A 56 -6.56 -10.18 -3.48
C ARG A 56 -7.48 -8.97 -3.42
N LEU A 57 -6.93 -7.77 -3.64
CA LEU A 57 -7.69 -6.52 -3.67
C LEU A 57 -8.68 -6.50 -4.84
N ALA A 58 -8.27 -7.01 -6.02
CA ALA A 58 -9.15 -7.12 -7.19
C ALA A 58 -10.31 -8.09 -6.97
N ALA A 59 -10.13 -9.12 -6.15
CA ALA A 59 -11.17 -10.08 -5.80
C ALA A 59 -12.13 -9.62 -4.69
N LEU A 60 -11.81 -8.52 -3.98
CA LEU A 60 -12.69 -7.99 -2.93
C LEU A 60 -13.93 -7.31 -3.50
N PRO A 61 -15.06 -7.35 -2.78
CA PRO A 61 -16.15 -6.43 -3.03
C PRO A 61 -15.66 -4.97 -3.00
N LEU A 62 -16.27 -4.11 -3.83
CA LEU A 62 -15.94 -2.69 -3.85
C LEU A 62 -16.08 -2.07 -2.46
N GLY A 63 -15.07 -1.30 -2.06
CA GLY A 63 -14.98 -0.70 -0.74
C GLY A 63 -13.93 0.39 -0.66
N VAL A 64 -13.59 0.75 0.58
CA VAL A 64 -12.61 1.78 0.92
C VAL A 64 -11.45 1.11 1.65
N ILE A 65 -10.22 1.41 1.23
CA ILE A 65 -9.03 1.06 1.99
C ILE A 65 -8.75 2.19 2.99
N ALA A 66 -8.72 1.85 4.28
CA ALA A 66 -8.33 2.72 5.36
C ALA A 66 -6.89 2.39 5.78
N THR A 67 -6.05 3.42 5.85
CA THR A 67 -4.65 3.31 6.25
C THR A 67 -4.33 4.33 7.33
N TRP A 68 -3.20 4.15 8.00
CA TRP A 68 -2.61 5.18 8.85
C TRP A 68 -1.43 5.81 8.11
N ASN A 69 -1.55 7.08 7.70
CA ASN A 69 -0.52 7.80 6.93
C ASN A 69 -0.21 7.24 5.52
N GLY A 70 -1.05 6.34 4.98
CA GLY A 70 -0.75 5.64 3.73
C GLY A 70 -0.70 6.51 2.48
N SER A 71 -1.32 7.68 2.47
CA SER A 71 -1.17 8.64 1.36
C SER A 71 0.23 9.25 1.28
N ALA A 72 0.94 9.35 2.41
CA ALA A 72 2.29 9.92 2.48
C ALA A 72 3.39 8.86 2.43
N PHE A 73 3.06 7.60 2.73
CA PHE A 73 4.04 6.52 2.83
C PHE A 73 3.62 5.25 2.10
N ASP A 74 2.67 4.49 2.63
CA ASP A 74 2.37 3.11 2.21
C ASP A 74 2.07 3.00 0.71
N LEU A 75 1.14 3.80 0.20
CA LEU A 75 0.67 3.70 -1.19
C LEU A 75 1.74 4.20 -2.18
N PRO A 76 2.40 5.36 -1.96
CA PRO A 76 3.57 5.74 -2.76
C PRO A 76 4.72 4.74 -2.71
N PHE A 77 5.02 4.17 -1.54
CA PHE A 77 6.08 3.18 -1.38
C PHE A 77 5.79 1.91 -2.18
N LEU A 78 4.57 1.36 -2.07
CA LEU A 78 4.13 0.21 -2.87
C LEU A 78 4.23 0.48 -4.37
N ALA A 79 3.81 1.67 -4.83
CA ALA A 79 3.88 2.04 -6.24
C ALA A 79 5.33 2.14 -6.75
N ASP A 80 6.24 2.72 -5.95
CA ASP A 80 7.66 2.81 -6.33
C ASP A 80 8.35 1.45 -6.32
N ARG A 81 8.05 0.59 -5.34
CA ARG A 81 8.60 -0.77 -5.29
C ARG A 81 8.11 -1.61 -6.46
N ALA A 82 6.84 -1.53 -6.81
CA ALA A 82 6.29 -2.18 -8.00
C ALA A 82 7.02 -1.73 -9.27
N ARG A 83 7.27 -0.42 -9.42
CA ARG A 83 8.04 0.14 -10.53
C ARG A 83 9.49 -0.34 -10.55
N VAL A 84 10.18 -0.38 -9.40
CA VAL A 84 11.55 -0.88 -9.29
C VAL A 84 11.65 -2.37 -9.67
N LEU A 85 10.66 -3.16 -9.29
CA LEU A 85 10.61 -4.60 -9.57
C LEU A 85 10.03 -4.96 -10.94
N GLY A 86 9.51 -3.99 -11.70
CA GLY A 86 8.81 -4.25 -12.95
C GLY A 86 7.53 -5.08 -12.78
N THR A 87 6.83 -4.88 -11.65
CA THR A 87 5.55 -5.53 -11.35
C THR A 87 4.41 -4.57 -11.64
N ASP A 88 3.47 -4.97 -12.50
CA ASP A 88 2.29 -4.18 -12.80
C ASP A 88 1.25 -4.37 -11.69
N LEU A 89 0.79 -3.26 -11.10
CA LEU A 89 -0.30 -3.23 -10.11
C LEU A 89 -1.50 -2.45 -10.66
N GLY A 90 -2.70 -2.79 -10.18
CA GLY A 90 -3.91 -1.99 -10.40
C GLY A 90 -3.93 -0.65 -9.65
N LEU A 91 -2.94 -0.40 -8.78
CA LEU A 91 -2.81 0.82 -7.98
C LEU A 91 -2.58 2.06 -8.85
N LYS A 92 -3.43 3.07 -8.68
CA LYS A 92 -3.30 4.38 -9.35
C LYS A 92 -3.29 5.48 -8.30
N LEU A 93 -2.19 6.22 -8.26
CA LEU A 93 -2.05 7.36 -7.36
C LEU A 93 -2.51 8.65 -8.05
N CYS A 94 -3.18 9.50 -7.28
CA CYS A 94 -3.58 10.83 -7.70
C CYS A 94 -3.16 11.82 -6.62
N LEU A 95 -2.47 12.89 -7.01
CA LEU A 95 -2.08 13.95 -6.08
C LEU A 95 -3.31 14.78 -5.70
N ASP A 96 -3.68 14.74 -4.43
CA ASP A 96 -4.70 15.62 -3.86
C ASP A 96 -4.05 16.82 -3.15
N ARG A 97 -4.05 17.96 -3.84
CA ARG A 97 -3.48 19.22 -3.34
C ARG A 97 -4.31 19.87 -2.22
N SER A 98 -5.50 19.37 -1.92
CA SER A 98 -6.32 19.87 -0.81
C SER A 98 -5.88 19.29 0.54
N LEU A 99 -5.13 18.19 0.54
CA LEU A 99 -4.64 17.55 1.74
C LEU A 99 -3.38 18.26 2.26
N THR A 100 -3.42 18.70 3.51
CA THR A 100 -2.21 19.16 4.21
C THR A 100 -1.58 17.96 4.90
N LEU A 101 -0.42 17.52 4.40
CA LEU A 101 0.31 16.43 5.03
C LEU A 101 1.05 16.93 6.28
N HIS A 102 0.92 16.22 7.39
CA HIS A 102 1.65 16.51 8.62
C HIS A 102 3.12 16.02 8.57
N ARG A 103 3.43 15.13 7.62
CA ARG A 103 4.79 14.64 7.32
C ARG A 103 5.09 14.91 5.85
N ALA A 104 6.35 15.15 5.52
CA ALA A 104 6.75 15.30 4.13
C ALA A 104 6.41 14.00 3.36
N PRO A 105 5.86 14.09 2.13
CA PRO A 105 5.67 12.92 1.28
C PRO A 105 7.03 12.33 0.89
N LEU A 106 7.02 11.07 0.43
CA LEU A 106 8.23 10.44 -0.12
C LEU A 106 8.83 11.27 -1.27
N PRO A 107 10.16 11.26 -1.45
CA PRO A 107 10.82 11.99 -2.53
C PRO A 107 10.19 11.67 -3.89
N GLY A 108 9.77 12.70 -4.63
CA GLY A 108 9.10 12.56 -5.93
C GLY A 108 7.57 12.51 -5.89
N HIS A 109 6.95 12.55 -4.70
CA HIS A 109 5.50 12.48 -4.50
C HIS A 109 4.89 13.76 -3.89
N ALA A 110 5.50 14.93 -4.15
CA ALA A 110 5.05 16.25 -3.69
C ALA A 110 4.26 17.03 -4.77
#